data_AF-A0A7V2UD55-F1
#
_entry.id   AF-A0A7V2UD55-F1
#
_cell.length_a   1.000
_cell.length_b   1.000
_cell.length_c   1.000
_cell.angle_alpha   90.00
_cell.angle_beta   90.00
_cell.angle_gamma   90.00
#
_symmetry.space_group_name_H-M   'P 1'
#
loop_
_entity.id
_entity.type
_entity.pdbx_description
1 polymer ?
#
loop_
_entity_poly.entity_id
_entity_poly.type
_entity_poly.pdbx_seq_one_letter_code
_entity_poly.pdbx_strand_id
1 'polypeptide(L)'
;MNLWPIVRYRHDGERTEVEFLATLGFYERTTAGVRYGLRPFFTFAWDAKRRRSDLHVFYPIATFQHDEKSAWRFVFPFYFHSRRPGPSGKPVTANVVFPFFWWGRHSEDGPWFAVLFVGGVFKGLLGADRVDYNGFTYTRVRTGDYVTEHIISPFGTRWRGPGRRGFRIWPFYCHVRQEGRWENGYIMWPFYCYGSREAGEGRAAGSYFASWPFYGRSWGRDGKSGSVQVLWPFFYHGWNEHKHLSEWDAPFPFYTTKSSDDLKEVNLWPLWGRTRTKGATVTRLLSSLIRHARVETKNTSVTELRVLPFFAHARSEDRARETRRSYWEVWPLWRSRSRQEGGATWGDATCPQLGWTTYAEGFDRNYGAIVNLYGRERERDGSSRTRALLGLVRAERGPERASLEVGPLVSWQRSPGLTRLSFLLGLVQTGASEGRRGWRILGVPVGARLRQPAASPAEGPPHGQ
;
A
#
# COMPACT_ATOMS: atom_id res chain seq x y z
N MET A 1 -18.90 1.88 -32.28
CA MET A 1 -18.95 0.61 -33.05
C MET A 1 -18.69 -0.54 -32.08
N ASN A 2 -19.39 -1.67 -32.19
CA ASN A 2 -19.24 -2.79 -31.25
C ASN A 2 -19.15 -4.12 -32.03
N LEU A 3 -17.93 -4.59 -32.29
CA LEU A 3 -17.60 -5.87 -32.92
C LEU A 3 -16.90 -6.79 -31.91
N TRP A 4 -17.38 -6.86 -30.67
CA TRP A 4 -16.85 -7.79 -29.67
C TRP A 4 -17.02 -9.24 -30.23
N PRO A 5 -15.99 -10.10 -30.33
CA PRO A 5 -14.78 -10.03 -29.53
C PRO A 5 -13.60 -9.16 -29.99
N ILE A 6 -13.67 -8.60 -31.19
CA ILE A 6 -12.48 -8.11 -31.90
C ILE A 6 -12.18 -6.66 -31.55
N VAL A 7 -13.15 -5.74 -31.70
CA VAL A 7 -12.97 -4.31 -31.42
C VAL A 7 -14.28 -3.70 -30.92
N ARG A 8 -14.18 -2.88 -29.87
CA ARG A 8 -15.23 -1.96 -29.44
C ARG A 8 -14.69 -0.54 -29.37
N TYR A 9 -15.44 0.40 -29.93
CA TYR A 9 -15.15 1.83 -29.90
C TYR A 9 -16.34 2.58 -29.31
N ARG A 10 -16.07 3.36 -28.26
CA ARG A 10 -17.02 4.29 -27.63
C ARG A 10 -16.39 5.66 -27.47
N HIS A 11 -17.18 6.68 -27.74
CA HIS A 11 -16.83 8.08 -27.55
C HIS A 11 -18.01 8.80 -26.90
N ASP A 12 -17.82 9.34 -25.70
CA ASP A 12 -18.84 10.05 -24.92
C ASP A 12 -18.38 11.48 -24.61
N GLY A 13 -18.04 12.22 -25.67
CA GLY A 13 -17.56 13.61 -25.62
C GLY A 13 -16.18 13.77 -24.97
N GLU A 14 -16.11 13.61 -23.66
CA GLU A 14 -14.92 13.78 -22.84
C GLU A 14 -14.12 12.48 -22.63
N ARG A 15 -14.74 11.32 -22.90
CA ARG A 15 -14.12 10.00 -22.75
C ARG A 15 -14.12 9.24 -24.06
N THR A 16 -12.93 8.84 -24.50
CA THR A 16 -12.75 7.89 -25.60
C THR A 16 -12.26 6.57 -25.03
N GLU A 17 -12.93 5.48 -25.37
CA GLU A 17 -12.58 4.14 -24.91
C GLU A 17 -12.61 3.17 -26.09
N VAL A 18 -11.49 2.47 -26.26
CA VAL A 18 -11.30 1.44 -27.27
C VAL A 18 -10.83 0.18 -26.58
N GLU A 19 -11.49 -0.93 -26.86
CA GLU A 19 -11.10 -2.25 -26.37
C GLU A 19 -10.95 -3.19 -27.57
N PHE A 20 -9.92 -4.02 -27.57
CA PHE A 20 -9.65 -4.97 -28.64
C PHE A 20 -9.20 -6.32 -28.10
N LEU A 21 -9.54 -7.39 -28.82
CA LEU A 21 -9.33 -8.78 -28.37
C LEU A 21 -9.82 -8.96 -26.94
N ALA A 22 -11.09 -8.64 -26.69
CA ALA A 22 -11.68 -8.62 -25.35
C ALA A 22 -11.35 -7.41 -24.54
N THR A 23 -10.65 -7.68 -23.48
CA THR A 23 -10.23 -6.76 -22.46
C THR A 23 -8.70 -6.81 -22.34
N LEU A 24 -8.04 -7.60 -23.20
CA LEU A 24 -6.60 -7.72 -23.32
C LEU A 24 -6.04 -6.39 -23.78
N GLY A 25 -6.50 -5.91 -24.94
CA GLY A 25 -6.15 -4.63 -25.48
C GLY A 25 -7.09 -3.53 -25.03
N PHE A 26 -6.55 -2.41 -24.54
CA PHE A 26 -7.37 -1.24 -24.22
C PHE A 26 -6.64 0.07 -24.50
N TYR A 27 -7.43 1.10 -24.79
CA TYR A 27 -7.03 2.49 -24.89
C TYR A 27 -8.16 3.35 -24.30
N GLU A 28 -7.85 4.16 -23.30
CA GLU A 28 -8.77 5.04 -22.60
C GLU A 28 -8.16 6.43 -22.53
N ARG A 29 -8.88 7.43 -23.02
CA ARG A 29 -8.52 8.84 -22.92
C ARG A 29 -9.63 9.59 -22.18
N THR A 30 -9.23 10.31 -21.14
CA THR A 30 -10.09 11.17 -20.33
C THR A 30 -9.44 12.55 -20.18
N THR A 31 -10.19 13.53 -19.68
CA THR A 31 -9.64 14.86 -19.30
C THR A 31 -8.56 14.76 -18.21
N ALA A 32 -8.57 13.70 -17.39
CA ALA A 32 -7.60 13.47 -16.33
C ALA A 32 -6.31 12.78 -16.80
N GLY A 33 -6.32 12.10 -17.95
CA GLY A 33 -5.17 11.31 -18.39
C GLY A 33 -5.46 10.30 -19.50
N VAL A 34 -4.40 9.60 -19.91
CA VAL A 34 -4.42 8.59 -20.97
C VAL A 34 -3.94 7.26 -20.39
N ARG A 35 -4.60 6.16 -20.75
CA ARG A 35 -4.21 4.81 -20.37
C ARG A 35 -4.32 3.88 -21.57
N TYR A 36 -3.37 2.99 -21.73
CA TYR A 36 -3.44 1.96 -22.77
C TYR A 36 -2.57 0.78 -22.41
N GLY A 37 -2.79 -0.35 -23.07
CA GLY A 37 -1.95 -1.52 -22.88
C GLY A 37 -2.49 -2.78 -23.51
N LEU A 38 -1.67 -3.83 -23.42
CA LEU A 38 -2.02 -5.20 -23.75
C LEU A 38 -1.79 -6.05 -22.49
N ARG A 39 -2.86 -6.39 -21.78
CA ARG A 39 -2.82 -7.19 -20.56
C ARG A 39 -2.51 -8.67 -20.87
N PRO A 40 -1.75 -9.38 -20.02
CA PRO A 40 -0.98 -8.88 -18.87
C PRO A 40 0.44 -8.37 -19.24
N PHE A 41 0.77 -8.32 -20.53
CA PHE A 41 2.12 -8.03 -21.03
C PHE A 41 2.62 -6.63 -20.67
N PHE A 42 1.84 -5.59 -20.95
CA PHE A 42 2.18 -4.23 -20.56
C PHE A 42 0.96 -3.35 -20.32
N THR A 43 1.06 -2.42 -19.37
CA THR A 43 0.06 -1.37 -19.15
C THR A 43 0.74 -0.03 -18.90
N PHE A 44 0.31 1.00 -19.61
CA PHE A 44 0.76 2.37 -19.46
C PHE A 44 -0.39 3.26 -18.94
N ALA A 45 -0.08 4.15 -18.01
CA ALA A 45 -0.98 5.22 -17.59
C ALA A 45 -0.20 6.52 -17.46
N TRP A 46 -0.82 7.60 -17.92
CA TRP A 46 -0.39 8.97 -17.73
C TRP A 46 -1.48 9.73 -17.00
N ASP A 47 -1.13 10.32 -15.85
CA ASP A 47 -1.98 11.21 -15.08
C ASP A 47 -1.54 12.66 -15.31
N ALA A 48 -2.42 13.47 -15.90
CA ALA A 48 -2.11 14.85 -16.26
C ALA A 48 -2.02 15.77 -15.03
N LYS A 49 -2.82 15.50 -13.98
CA LYS A 49 -2.83 16.33 -12.76
C LYS A 49 -1.56 16.16 -11.95
N ARG A 50 -1.08 14.91 -11.86
CA ARG A 50 0.14 14.57 -11.11
C ARG A 50 1.40 14.60 -11.98
N ARG A 51 1.28 14.83 -13.30
CA ARG A 51 2.37 14.72 -14.28
C ARG A 51 3.19 13.43 -14.10
N ARG A 52 2.46 12.34 -13.87
CA ARG A 52 3.00 11.04 -13.50
C ARG A 52 2.67 10.00 -14.57
N SER A 53 3.70 9.27 -15.00
CA SER A 53 3.59 8.08 -15.84
C SER A 53 3.85 6.82 -15.02
N ASP A 54 3.05 5.79 -15.24
CA ASP A 54 3.22 4.46 -14.69
C ASP A 54 3.15 3.42 -15.82
N LEU A 55 4.27 2.76 -16.09
CA LEU A 55 4.40 1.65 -17.02
C LEU A 55 4.67 0.36 -16.24
N HIS A 56 3.82 -0.64 -16.43
CA HIS A 56 4.04 -1.99 -15.94
C HIS A 56 4.32 -2.92 -17.13
N VAL A 57 5.28 -3.82 -16.99
CA VAL A 57 5.57 -4.90 -17.94
C VAL A 57 5.60 -6.21 -17.16
N PHE A 58 4.73 -7.15 -17.53
CA PHE A 58 4.51 -8.40 -16.80
C PHE A 58 4.39 -8.21 -15.28
N TYR A 59 3.50 -7.33 -14.83
CA TYR A 59 3.39 -6.96 -13.41
C TYR A 59 3.32 -8.20 -12.49
N PRO A 60 4.12 -8.28 -11.39
CA PRO A 60 4.97 -7.23 -10.83
C PRO A 60 6.43 -7.25 -11.30
N ILE A 61 6.79 -8.02 -12.35
CA ILE A 61 8.18 -8.24 -12.78
C ILE A 61 8.88 -6.92 -13.10
N ALA A 62 8.30 -6.06 -13.93
CA ALA A 62 8.89 -4.77 -14.26
C ALA A 62 7.89 -3.62 -14.06
N THR A 63 8.30 -2.63 -13.27
CA THR A 63 7.51 -1.44 -12.94
C THR A 63 8.37 -0.20 -13.11
N PHE A 64 7.94 0.71 -13.97
CA PHE A 64 8.56 2.01 -14.21
C PHE A 64 7.56 3.10 -13.87
N GLN A 65 7.87 3.90 -12.86
CA GLN A 65 7.07 5.05 -12.45
C GLN A 65 7.93 6.29 -12.60
N HIS A 66 7.38 7.34 -13.19
CA HIS A 66 8.09 8.58 -13.42
C HIS A 66 7.17 9.77 -13.19
N ASP A 67 7.65 10.70 -12.38
CA ASP A 67 7.04 11.96 -11.97
C ASP A 67 8.08 13.08 -12.19
N GLU A 68 7.67 14.35 -12.18
CA GLU A 68 8.55 15.49 -12.45
C GLU A 68 9.82 15.50 -11.59
N LYS A 69 9.65 15.15 -10.29
CA LYS A 69 10.72 15.20 -9.30
C LYS A 69 11.35 13.83 -9.02
N SER A 70 10.68 12.75 -9.40
CA SER A 70 11.06 11.40 -8.98
C SER A 70 10.94 10.38 -10.09
N ALA A 71 11.86 9.44 -10.13
CA ALA A 71 11.78 8.29 -11.03
C ALA A 71 12.06 7.01 -10.25
N TRP A 72 11.22 6.02 -10.45
CA TRP A 72 11.32 4.71 -9.82
C TRP A 72 11.28 3.65 -10.91
N ARG A 73 12.28 2.79 -10.96
CA ARG A 73 12.34 1.68 -11.91
C ARG A 73 12.69 0.44 -11.13
N PHE A 74 11.92 -0.61 -11.32
CA PHE A 74 12.09 -1.87 -10.63
C PHE A 74 11.92 -2.99 -11.64
N VAL A 75 12.89 -3.89 -11.69
CA VAL A 75 12.84 -5.14 -12.45
C VAL A 75 13.25 -6.24 -11.49
N PHE A 76 12.27 -7.05 -11.08
CA PHE A 76 12.50 -8.14 -10.14
C PHE A 76 13.38 -9.23 -10.75
N PRO A 77 14.31 -9.83 -9.99
CA PRO A 77 14.92 -9.34 -8.75
C PRO A 77 16.16 -8.46 -9.01
N PHE A 78 16.53 -8.25 -10.27
CA PHE A 78 17.88 -7.86 -10.65
C PHE A 78 18.17 -6.37 -10.61
N TYR A 79 17.20 -5.49 -10.88
CA TYR A 79 17.49 -4.08 -11.09
C TYR A 79 16.53 -3.16 -10.37
N PHE A 80 17.10 -2.14 -9.75
CA PHE A 80 16.37 -1.10 -9.08
C PHE A 80 17.04 0.25 -9.34
N HIS A 81 16.25 1.25 -9.70
CA HIS A 81 16.70 2.63 -9.81
C HIS A 81 15.70 3.56 -9.16
N SER A 82 16.22 4.48 -8.36
CA SER A 82 15.46 5.50 -7.66
C SER A 82 16.14 6.86 -7.85
N ARG A 83 15.36 7.83 -8.31
CA ARG A 83 15.69 9.24 -8.34
C ARG A 83 14.67 9.97 -7.46
N ARG A 84 15.13 10.72 -6.47
CA ARG A 84 14.28 11.48 -5.54
C ARG A 84 14.88 12.85 -5.28
N PRO A 85 14.09 13.88 -4.97
CA PRO A 85 14.63 15.15 -4.51
C PRO A 85 15.31 14.93 -3.14
N GLY A 86 16.57 15.37 -3.02
CA GLY A 86 17.30 15.37 -1.77
C GLY A 86 16.88 16.54 -0.85
N PRO A 87 17.41 16.59 0.39
CA PRO A 87 17.11 17.66 1.35
C PRO A 87 17.39 19.07 0.82
N SER A 88 18.43 19.24 0.00
CA SER A 88 18.80 20.49 -0.66
C SER A 88 18.10 20.75 -2.01
N GLY A 89 17.05 19.99 -2.34
CA GLY A 89 16.27 20.12 -3.58
C GLY A 89 16.95 19.55 -4.83
N LYS A 90 18.25 19.24 -4.78
CA LYS A 90 18.99 18.55 -5.84
C LYS A 90 18.64 17.05 -5.89
N PRO A 91 18.59 16.42 -7.07
CA PRO A 91 18.18 15.02 -7.19
C PRO A 91 19.26 14.06 -6.67
N VAL A 92 18.88 13.14 -5.79
CA VAL A 92 19.67 11.99 -5.38
C VAL A 92 19.30 10.82 -6.27
N THR A 93 20.30 10.16 -6.85
CA THR A 93 20.13 8.98 -7.71
C THR A 93 20.79 7.78 -7.08
N ALA A 94 20.11 6.64 -7.11
CA ALA A 94 20.61 5.36 -6.65
C ALA A 94 20.18 4.29 -7.65
N ASN A 95 21.13 3.45 -8.03
CA ASN A 95 20.97 2.28 -8.89
C ASN A 95 21.50 1.07 -8.12
N VAL A 96 20.82 -0.05 -8.28
CA VAL A 96 21.18 -1.32 -7.69
C VAL A 96 21.00 -2.40 -8.73
N VAL A 97 22.06 -3.20 -8.93
CA VAL A 97 21.98 -4.48 -9.61
C VAL A 97 22.21 -5.55 -8.55
N PHE A 98 21.12 -6.13 -8.06
CA PHE A 98 21.17 -7.07 -6.96
C PHE A 98 21.80 -8.41 -7.40
N PRO A 99 22.62 -9.05 -6.57
CA PRO A 99 23.11 -8.62 -5.26
C PRO A 99 24.47 -7.89 -5.31
N PHE A 100 25.01 -7.51 -6.47
CA PHE A 100 26.43 -7.22 -6.57
C PHE A 100 26.80 -5.74 -6.62
N PHE A 101 26.02 -4.89 -7.30
CA PHE A 101 26.45 -3.53 -7.61
C PHE A 101 25.46 -2.48 -7.11
N TRP A 102 25.99 -1.43 -6.51
CA TRP A 102 25.24 -0.22 -6.18
C TRP A 102 26.02 1.01 -6.63
N TRP A 103 25.35 1.96 -7.25
CA TRP A 103 25.98 3.22 -7.61
C TRP A 103 24.98 4.35 -7.65
N GLY A 104 25.47 5.57 -7.55
CA GLY A 104 24.58 6.71 -7.53
C GLY A 104 25.32 8.02 -7.41
N ARG A 105 24.54 9.08 -7.24
CA ARG A 105 25.05 10.43 -7.03
C ARG A 105 24.30 11.07 -5.88
N HIS A 106 25.07 11.46 -4.87
CA HIS A 106 24.60 12.33 -3.81
C HIS A 106 24.71 13.79 -4.26
N SER A 107 23.76 14.62 -3.89
CA SER A 107 23.64 16.01 -4.38
C SER A 107 24.79 16.91 -3.97
N GLU A 108 25.39 16.66 -2.81
CA GLU A 108 26.45 17.49 -2.21
C GLU A 108 27.82 16.81 -2.29
N ASP A 109 27.86 15.50 -2.09
CA ASP A 109 29.12 14.77 -1.94
C ASP A 109 29.58 14.05 -3.22
N GLY A 110 28.84 14.16 -4.32
CA GLY A 110 29.21 13.60 -5.63
C GLY A 110 28.87 12.11 -5.83
N PRO A 111 29.48 11.46 -6.84
CA PRO A 111 29.19 10.06 -7.17
C PRO A 111 29.69 9.09 -6.08
N TRP A 112 29.06 7.93 -6.02
CA TRP A 112 29.42 6.83 -5.12
C TRP A 112 29.18 5.49 -5.83
N PHE A 113 29.98 4.48 -5.47
CA PHE A 113 29.98 3.16 -6.09
C PHE A 113 30.39 2.11 -5.07
N ALA A 114 29.70 0.97 -5.09
CA ALA A 114 29.89 -0.10 -4.14
C ALA A 114 29.63 -1.47 -4.77
N VAL A 115 30.49 -2.44 -4.41
CA VAL A 115 30.40 -3.83 -4.83
C VAL A 115 30.29 -4.73 -3.61
N LEU A 116 29.29 -5.62 -3.56
CA LEU A 116 29.11 -6.52 -2.44
C LEU A 116 30.39 -7.33 -2.19
N PHE A 117 30.77 -7.46 -0.93
CA PHE A 117 31.95 -8.22 -0.46
C PHE A 117 33.33 -7.77 -0.96
N VAL A 118 33.44 -6.88 -1.94
CA VAL A 118 34.73 -6.40 -2.46
C VAL A 118 35.10 -5.06 -1.84
N GLY A 119 34.23 -4.06 -1.93
CA GLY A 119 34.56 -2.72 -1.46
C GLY A 119 33.74 -1.65 -2.15
N GLY A 120 33.76 -0.45 -1.57
CA GLY A 120 32.96 0.64 -2.07
C GLY A 120 32.87 1.82 -1.14
N VAL A 121 32.23 2.86 -1.66
CA VAL A 121 31.86 4.05 -0.91
C VAL A 121 30.35 4.21 -1.02
N PHE A 122 29.67 4.31 0.12
CA PHE A 122 28.29 4.78 0.21
C PHE A 122 28.24 6.18 0.81
N LYS A 123 27.24 6.97 0.41
CA LYS A 123 27.02 8.33 0.91
C LYS A 123 25.55 8.53 1.21
N GLY A 124 25.23 9.09 2.38
CA GLY A 124 23.85 9.35 2.80
C GLY A 124 23.01 8.08 3.00
N LEU A 125 23.64 6.94 3.30
CA LEU A 125 22.95 5.67 3.53
C LEU A 125 22.85 5.39 5.05
N LEU A 126 21.67 4.97 5.53
CA LEU A 126 21.40 4.59 6.93
C LEU A 126 21.72 5.70 7.97
N GLY A 127 21.65 6.98 7.57
CA GLY A 127 21.97 8.11 8.45
C GLY A 127 23.47 8.34 8.67
N ALA A 128 24.34 7.62 7.94
CA ALA A 128 25.76 7.93 7.85
C ALA A 128 26.03 8.86 6.66
N ASP A 129 26.93 9.81 6.86
CA ASP A 129 27.35 10.75 5.82
C ASP A 129 28.17 10.00 4.76
N ARG A 130 29.08 9.15 5.23
CA ARG A 130 30.00 8.38 4.38
C ARG A 130 30.33 7.02 5.00
N VAL A 131 30.30 5.99 4.18
CA VAL A 131 30.77 4.64 4.53
C VAL A 131 31.79 4.21 3.48
N ASP A 132 33.05 4.12 3.87
CA ASP A 132 34.11 3.53 3.04
C ASP A 132 34.34 2.10 3.52
N TYR A 133 34.28 1.11 2.65
CA TYR A 133 34.56 -0.28 3.02
C TYR A 133 35.42 -1.00 1.98
N ASN A 134 36.18 -1.96 2.46
CA ASN A 134 36.97 -2.90 1.69
C ASN A 134 36.61 -4.30 2.20
N GLY A 135 35.68 -4.94 1.49
CA GLY A 135 35.08 -6.22 1.83
C GLY A 135 34.76 -6.36 3.31
N PHE A 136 35.38 -7.35 3.94
CA PHE A 136 35.29 -7.59 5.38
C PHE A 136 36.51 -7.07 6.16
N THR A 137 37.57 -6.61 5.50
CA THR A 137 38.83 -6.29 6.18
C THR A 137 38.78 -4.93 6.87
N TYR A 138 38.12 -3.95 6.27
CA TYR A 138 38.08 -2.60 6.84
C TYR A 138 36.81 -1.87 6.43
N THR A 139 36.12 -1.28 7.39
CA THR A 139 34.96 -0.43 7.14
C THR A 139 35.03 0.81 8.01
N ARG A 140 34.98 1.99 7.41
CA ARG A 140 34.93 3.28 8.10
C ARG A 140 33.58 3.93 7.85
N VAL A 141 32.85 4.17 8.93
CA VAL A 141 31.56 4.86 8.94
C VAL A 141 31.74 6.22 9.59
N ARG A 142 31.32 7.29 8.90
CA ARG A 142 31.34 8.66 9.41
C ARG A 142 29.92 9.22 9.50
N THR A 143 29.60 9.79 10.65
CA THR A 143 28.34 10.50 10.93
C THR A 143 28.66 11.76 11.75
N GLY A 144 28.63 12.93 11.12
CA GLY A 144 29.13 14.18 11.68
C GLY A 144 30.60 14.06 12.12
N ASP A 145 30.83 14.33 13.41
CA ASP A 145 32.14 14.21 14.06
C ASP A 145 32.43 12.82 14.62
N TYR A 146 31.50 11.87 14.48
CA TYR A 146 31.68 10.50 14.93
C TYR A 146 32.24 9.63 13.81
N VAL A 147 33.29 8.88 14.14
CA VAL A 147 33.96 7.92 13.27
C VAL A 147 33.94 6.55 13.93
N THR A 148 33.39 5.56 13.21
CA THR A 148 33.43 4.15 13.59
C THR A 148 34.29 3.40 12.59
N GLU A 149 35.29 2.68 13.08
CA GLU A 149 36.15 1.84 12.25
C GLU A 149 35.96 0.38 12.64
N HIS A 150 35.66 -0.46 11.67
CA HIS A 150 35.67 -1.91 11.80
C HIS A 150 36.97 -2.41 11.18
N ILE A 151 37.72 -3.21 11.96
CA ILE A 151 38.97 -3.84 11.55
C ILE A 151 38.71 -5.33 11.56
N ILE A 152 38.74 -5.97 10.39
CA ILE A 152 38.36 -7.36 10.17
C ILE A 152 36.97 -7.61 10.77
N SER A 153 35.96 -7.06 10.11
CA SER A 153 34.57 -7.17 10.55
C SER A 153 34.14 -8.64 10.64
N PRO A 154 33.52 -9.10 11.75
CA PRO A 154 32.98 -8.30 12.86
C PRO A 154 33.89 -8.17 14.09
N PHE A 155 35.12 -8.71 14.06
CA PHE A 155 35.96 -8.94 15.24
C PHE A 155 36.44 -7.64 15.90
N GLY A 156 37.04 -6.72 15.14
CA GLY A 156 37.58 -5.47 15.66
C GLY A 156 36.65 -4.29 15.39
N THR A 157 36.38 -3.46 16.38
CA THR A 157 35.72 -2.16 16.15
C THR A 157 36.26 -1.09 17.08
N ARG A 158 36.42 0.12 16.57
CA ARG A 158 36.88 1.29 17.30
C ARG A 158 35.94 2.46 17.07
N TRP A 159 35.54 3.13 18.14
CA TRP A 159 34.69 4.31 18.10
C TRP A 159 35.50 5.55 18.51
N ARG A 160 35.39 6.62 17.73
CA ARG A 160 36.00 7.93 18.00
C ARG A 160 34.99 9.04 17.71
N GLY A 161 35.00 10.09 18.52
CA GLY A 161 34.22 11.31 18.31
C GLY A 161 34.19 12.17 19.57
N PRO A 162 33.58 13.37 19.52
CA PRO A 162 33.46 14.25 20.68
C PRO A 162 32.79 13.55 21.87
N GLY A 163 33.54 13.37 22.96
CA GLY A 163 33.09 12.65 24.15
C GLY A 163 32.79 11.16 23.95
N ARG A 164 33.07 10.56 22.78
CA ARG A 164 32.82 9.14 22.48
C ARG A 164 34.10 8.38 22.26
N ARG A 165 34.35 7.38 23.10
CA ARG A 165 35.50 6.48 22.97
C ARG A 165 35.10 5.06 23.30
N GLY A 166 35.66 4.11 22.57
CA GLY A 166 35.46 2.70 22.86
C GLY A 166 36.15 1.78 21.87
N PHE A 167 36.24 0.52 22.25
CA PHE A 167 36.73 -0.54 21.40
C PHE A 167 35.98 -1.84 21.65
N ARG A 168 36.02 -2.72 20.66
CA ARG A 168 35.40 -4.03 20.68
C ARG A 168 36.33 -5.03 20.03
N ILE A 169 36.48 -6.16 20.70
CA ILE A 169 37.13 -7.37 20.24
C ILE A 169 36.09 -8.48 20.43
N TRP A 170 35.23 -8.68 19.44
CA TRP A 170 34.19 -9.70 19.50
C TRP A 170 34.80 -11.09 19.36
N PRO A 171 34.34 -12.10 20.12
CA PRO A 171 33.29 -12.05 21.16
C PRO A 171 33.81 -11.75 22.58
N PHE A 172 35.12 -11.51 22.76
CA PHE A 172 35.75 -11.50 24.08
C PHE A 172 35.45 -10.27 24.94
N TYR A 173 35.50 -9.07 24.37
CA TYR A 173 35.37 -7.84 25.15
C TYR A 173 34.85 -6.67 24.33
N CYS A 174 34.01 -5.86 24.96
CA CYS A 174 33.64 -4.57 24.43
C CYS A 174 33.50 -3.57 25.55
N HIS A 175 33.96 -2.36 25.30
CA HIS A 175 33.72 -1.23 26.17
C HIS A 175 33.61 0.04 25.34
N VAL A 176 32.50 0.74 25.51
CA VAL A 176 32.25 2.00 24.82
C VAL A 176 31.53 2.96 25.75
N ARG A 177 32.01 4.20 25.78
CA ARG A 177 31.52 5.26 26.63
C ARG A 177 31.27 6.53 25.83
N GLN A 178 30.15 7.17 26.14
CA GLN A 178 29.84 8.53 25.77
C GLN A 178 29.78 9.37 27.05
N GLU A 179 30.72 10.29 27.19
CA GLU A 179 30.83 11.21 28.32
C GLU A 179 29.49 11.92 28.59
N GLY A 180 29.03 11.87 29.84
CA GLY A 180 27.80 12.50 30.29
C GLY A 180 26.50 11.85 29.79
N ARG A 181 26.56 10.67 29.15
CA ARG A 181 25.36 10.06 28.54
C ARG A 181 25.19 8.58 28.85
N TRP A 182 26.16 7.75 28.51
CA TRP A 182 26.03 6.29 28.67
C TRP A 182 27.38 5.57 28.58
N GLU A 183 27.42 4.39 29.17
CA GLU A 183 28.54 3.46 29.12
C GLU A 183 27.98 2.05 28.92
N ASN A 184 28.51 1.30 27.96
CA ASN A 184 28.07 -0.06 27.69
C ASN A 184 29.28 -0.97 27.44
N GLY A 185 29.17 -2.23 27.85
CA GLY A 185 30.21 -3.21 27.60
C GLY A 185 29.72 -4.65 27.73
N TYR A 186 30.60 -5.57 27.38
CA TYR A 186 30.42 -6.99 27.62
C TYR A 186 31.76 -7.67 27.86
N ILE A 187 31.70 -8.81 28.53
CA ILE A 187 32.80 -9.75 28.73
C ILE A 187 32.27 -11.11 28.25
N MET A 188 32.98 -11.74 27.31
CA MET A 188 32.61 -13.04 26.73
C MET A 188 31.16 -13.05 26.25
N TRP A 189 30.87 -12.29 25.20
CA TRP A 189 29.55 -12.25 24.60
C TRP A 189 29.08 -13.68 24.22
N PRO A 190 27.82 -14.06 24.52
CA PRO A 190 26.74 -13.25 25.10
C PRO A 190 26.64 -13.32 26.64
N PHE A 191 27.55 -14.01 27.33
CA PHE A 191 27.36 -14.45 28.71
C PHE A 191 27.37 -13.33 29.75
N TYR A 192 28.07 -12.23 29.54
CA TYR A 192 28.04 -11.10 30.48
C TYR A 192 27.98 -9.76 29.74
N CYS A 193 26.86 -9.07 29.86
CA CYS A 193 26.65 -7.75 29.29
C CYS A 193 26.28 -6.76 30.40
N TYR A 194 26.76 -5.53 30.30
CA TYR A 194 26.46 -4.48 31.27
C TYR A 194 26.34 -3.13 30.59
N GLY A 195 25.65 -2.22 31.25
CA GLY A 195 25.64 -0.83 30.84
C GLY A 195 24.99 0.08 31.86
N SER A 196 25.30 1.36 31.73
CA SER A 196 24.75 2.43 32.54
C SER A 196 24.40 3.60 31.64
N ARG A 197 23.42 4.37 32.09
CA ARG A 197 22.92 5.56 31.40
C ARG A 197 22.73 6.67 32.41
N GLU A 198 23.20 7.85 32.05
CA GLU A 198 23.01 9.07 32.83
C GLU A 198 21.68 9.74 32.48
N ALA A 199 21.17 10.54 33.42
CA ALA A 199 19.93 11.29 33.24
C ALA A 199 20.20 12.45 32.28
N GLY A 200 19.30 12.66 31.32
CA GLY A 200 19.36 13.79 30.39
C GLY A 200 17.95 14.28 30.07
N GLU A 201 17.83 15.32 29.24
CA GLU A 201 16.54 15.92 28.84
C GLU A 201 15.52 14.84 28.44
N GLY A 202 14.55 14.60 29.33
CA GLY A 202 13.44 13.65 29.13
C GLY A 202 13.77 12.15 29.27
N ARG A 203 14.95 11.74 29.77
CA ARG A 203 15.30 10.32 29.95
C ARG A 203 15.87 10.02 31.34
N ALA A 204 15.29 9.02 32.02
CA ALA A 204 15.75 8.56 33.32
C ALA A 204 17.13 7.88 33.25
N ALA A 205 17.98 8.16 34.23
CA ALA A 205 19.21 7.39 34.46
C ALA A 205 18.86 5.95 34.85
N GLY A 206 19.71 5.00 34.49
CA GLY A 206 19.51 3.60 34.86
C GLY A 206 20.71 2.74 34.51
N SER A 207 20.75 1.55 35.10
CA SER A 207 21.79 0.56 34.86
C SER A 207 21.16 -0.78 34.51
N TYR A 208 21.90 -1.60 33.78
CA TYR A 208 21.50 -2.96 33.49
C TYR A 208 22.70 -3.90 33.52
N PHE A 209 22.42 -5.15 33.85
CA PHE A 209 23.34 -6.25 33.59
C PHE A 209 22.56 -7.46 33.10
N ALA A 210 23.19 -8.30 32.31
CA ALA A 210 22.64 -9.55 31.84
C ALA A 210 23.71 -10.64 31.87
N SER A 211 23.36 -11.77 32.47
CA SER A 211 24.07 -13.03 32.38
C SER A 211 23.28 -14.03 31.53
N TRP A 212 23.50 -14.04 30.23
CA TRP A 212 22.72 -14.86 29.30
C TRP A 212 23.06 -16.36 29.43
N PRO A 213 22.06 -17.27 29.32
CA PRO A 213 20.61 -17.04 29.23
C PRO A 213 19.91 -16.97 30.60
N PHE A 214 20.65 -17.06 31.69
CA PHE A 214 20.08 -17.35 33.01
C PHE A 214 19.36 -16.19 33.66
N TYR A 215 19.91 -14.98 33.57
CA TYR A 215 19.41 -13.84 34.32
C TYR A 215 19.71 -12.51 33.62
N GLY A 216 18.80 -11.54 33.75
CA GLY A 216 19.04 -10.17 33.35
C GLY A 216 18.24 -9.22 34.23
N ARG A 217 18.82 -8.09 34.57
CA ARG A 217 18.16 -7.06 35.36
C ARG A 217 18.48 -5.68 34.83
N SER A 218 17.46 -4.84 34.73
CA SER A 218 17.60 -3.41 34.50
C SER A 218 16.87 -2.66 35.61
N TRP A 219 17.39 -1.50 36.00
CA TRP A 219 16.74 -0.64 36.99
C TRP A 219 17.06 0.82 36.70
N GLY A 220 16.06 1.68 36.88
CA GLY A 220 16.24 3.12 36.93
C GLY A 220 16.98 3.54 38.20
N ARG A 221 17.68 4.67 38.15
CA ARG A 221 18.33 5.28 39.34
C ARG A 221 17.30 5.63 40.42
N ASP A 222 16.09 5.94 40.02
CA ASP A 222 14.95 6.24 40.88
C ASP A 222 14.29 5.00 41.50
N GLY A 223 14.64 3.79 41.05
CA GLY A 223 14.05 2.52 41.51
C GLY A 223 12.61 2.28 41.07
N LYS A 224 11.94 3.30 40.54
CA LYS A 224 10.52 3.29 40.12
C LYS A 224 10.28 2.62 38.77
N SER A 225 11.35 2.19 38.09
CA SER A 225 11.25 1.43 36.86
C SER A 225 12.35 0.40 36.79
N GLY A 226 12.06 -0.74 36.18
CA GLY A 226 13.02 -1.80 36.01
C GLY A 226 12.45 -2.99 35.27
N SER A 227 13.30 -3.96 35.05
CA SER A 227 12.91 -5.24 34.50
C SER A 227 13.79 -6.34 35.06
N VAL A 228 13.23 -7.53 35.19
CA VAL A 228 13.92 -8.77 35.55
C VAL A 228 13.58 -9.81 34.50
N GLN A 229 14.58 -10.58 34.13
CA GLN A 229 14.45 -11.68 33.19
C GLN A 229 15.16 -12.88 33.78
N VAL A 230 14.53 -14.04 33.71
CA VAL A 230 15.04 -15.31 34.23
C VAL A 230 14.84 -16.36 33.15
N LEU A 231 15.90 -17.11 32.84
CA LEU A 231 15.88 -18.16 31.81
C LEU A 231 15.29 -17.63 30.49
N TRP A 232 15.98 -16.68 29.87
CA TRP A 232 15.54 -16.12 28.59
C TRP A 232 15.30 -17.25 27.57
N PRO A 233 14.18 -17.22 26.81
CA PRO A 233 13.18 -16.16 26.75
C PRO A 233 11.95 -16.34 27.67
N PHE A 234 11.92 -17.35 28.55
CA PHE A 234 10.67 -17.84 29.14
C PHE A 234 10.05 -16.92 30.17
N PHE A 235 10.84 -16.31 31.07
CA PHE A 235 10.32 -15.51 32.17
C PHE A 235 10.85 -14.08 32.14
N TYR A 236 9.93 -13.13 32.04
CA TYR A 236 10.23 -11.70 32.05
C TYR A 236 9.20 -10.96 32.88
N HIS A 237 9.67 -9.99 33.65
CA HIS A 237 8.83 -9.04 34.37
C HIS A 237 9.38 -7.63 34.20
N GLY A 238 8.56 -6.71 33.70
CA GLY A 238 8.89 -5.29 33.60
C GLY A 238 7.90 -4.44 34.39
N TRP A 239 8.38 -3.39 35.04
CA TRP A 239 7.54 -2.42 35.73
C TRP A 239 8.02 -0.99 35.50
N ASN A 240 7.08 -0.06 35.46
CA ASN A 240 7.34 1.37 35.47
C ASN A 240 6.20 2.10 36.16
N GLU A 241 6.46 2.57 37.39
CA GLU A 241 5.45 3.23 38.24
C GLU A 241 4.97 4.56 37.64
N HIS A 242 5.85 5.33 36.99
CA HIS A 242 5.48 6.61 36.38
C HIS A 242 4.47 6.48 35.25
N LYS A 243 4.37 5.30 34.64
CA LYS A 243 3.41 4.98 33.57
C LYS A 243 2.37 3.96 34.00
N HIS A 244 2.35 3.64 35.31
CA HIS A 244 1.58 2.54 35.90
C HIS A 244 1.65 1.25 35.08
N LEU A 245 2.81 0.99 34.47
CA LEU A 245 3.03 -0.09 33.52
C LEU A 245 3.54 -1.33 34.27
N SER A 246 2.92 -2.47 34.01
CA SER A 246 3.33 -3.79 34.46
C SER A 246 3.24 -4.77 33.29
N GLU A 247 4.32 -5.49 33.04
CA GLU A 247 4.44 -6.46 31.96
C GLU A 247 4.99 -7.77 32.51
N TRP A 248 4.41 -8.90 32.09
CA TRP A 248 4.81 -10.24 32.50
C TRP A 248 4.75 -11.17 31.30
N ASP A 249 5.82 -11.92 31.09
CA ASP A 249 5.86 -13.06 30.18
C ASP A 249 6.25 -14.29 31.00
N ALA A 250 5.38 -15.29 31.08
CA ALA A 250 5.60 -16.47 31.93
C ALA A 250 4.60 -17.61 31.62
N PRO A 251 4.94 -18.62 30.81
CA PRO A 251 6.14 -18.77 29.97
C PRO A 251 5.94 -18.17 28.57
N PHE A 252 6.92 -17.43 28.06
CA PHE A 252 6.93 -16.98 26.67
C PHE A 252 7.09 -18.16 25.69
N PRO A 253 6.43 -18.16 24.52
CA PRO A 253 5.45 -17.18 24.04
C PRO A 253 4.01 -17.46 24.52
N PHE A 254 3.80 -18.52 25.29
CA PHE A 254 2.47 -19.04 25.63
C PHE A 254 1.63 -18.12 26.49
N TYR A 255 2.23 -17.37 27.44
CA TYR A 255 1.49 -16.43 28.28
C TYR A 255 2.24 -15.11 28.42
N THR A 256 1.53 -14.04 28.08
CA THR A 256 2.02 -12.65 28.16
C THR A 256 0.88 -11.76 28.65
N THR A 257 1.15 -10.85 29.58
CA THR A 257 0.18 -9.88 30.08
C THR A 257 0.84 -8.51 30.25
N LYS A 258 0.13 -7.46 29.87
CA LYS A 258 0.61 -6.08 29.92
C LYS A 258 -0.51 -5.16 30.36
N SER A 259 -0.28 -4.40 31.41
CA SER A 259 -1.25 -3.46 31.97
C SER A 259 -0.60 -2.10 32.18
N SER A 260 -1.29 -1.05 31.77
CA SER A 260 -0.97 0.37 31.98
C SER A 260 -2.30 1.14 32.07
N ASP A 261 -2.26 2.44 32.37
CA ASP A 261 -3.46 3.28 32.51
C ASP A 261 -4.41 3.16 31.31
N ASP A 262 -3.83 3.07 30.12
CA ASP A 262 -4.55 3.15 28.86
C ASP A 262 -4.57 1.84 28.08
N LEU A 263 -3.92 0.79 28.59
CA LEU A 263 -3.68 -0.45 27.87
C LEU A 263 -3.79 -1.67 28.80
N LYS A 264 -4.61 -2.65 28.42
CA LYS A 264 -4.63 -3.99 29.02
C LYS A 264 -4.55 -5.04 27.93
N GLU A 265 -3.50 -5.84 27.92
CA GLU A 265 -3.27 -6.93 27.00
C GLU A 265 -3.07 -8.23 27.76
N VAL A 266 -3.73 -9.29 27.30
CA VAL A 266 -3.50 -10.65 27.76
C VAL A 266 -3.43 -11.53 26.52
N ASN A 267 -2.37 -12.30 26.38
CA ASN A 267 -2.17 -13.17 25.23
C ASN A 267 -1.73 -14.56 25.68
N LEU A 268 -2.49 -15.54 25.22
CA LEU A 268 -2.37 -16.99 25.40
C LEU A 268 -2.05 -17.62 24.05
N TRP A 269 -0.80 -17.51 23.60
CA TRP A 269 -0.41 -18.03 22.28
C TRP A 269 -0.37 -19.57 22.29
N PRO A 270 -0.79 -20.26 21.21
CA PRO A 270 -1.34 -19.74 19.97
C PRO A 270 -2.87 -19.56 20.01
N LEU A 271 -3.55 -19.82 21.11
CA LEU A 271 -5.01 -20.00 21.09
C LEU A 271 -5.78 -18.68 21.08
N TRP A 272 -5.38 -17.71 21.89
CA TRP A 272 -6.18 -16.50 22.16
C TRP A 272 -5.31 -15.31 22.53
N GLY A 273 -5.72 -14.10 22.17
CA GLY A 273 -5.14 -12.89 22.73
C GLY A 273 -6.12 -11.73 22.65
N ARG A 274 -6.07 -10.83 23.64
CA ARG A 274 -6.94 -9.68 23.71
C ARG A 274 -6.18 -8.45 24.19
N THR A 275 -6.21 -7.42 23.36
CA THR A 275 -5.66 -6.09 23.66
C THR A 275 -6.83 -5.11 23.80
N ARG A 276 -6.90 -4.39 24.91
CA ARG A 276 -7.85 -3.30 25.15
C ARG A 276 -7.09 -2.00 25.36
N THR A 277 -7.46 -0.96 24.65
CA THR A 277 -6.91 0.40 24.77
C THR A 277 -8.06 1.39 24.95
N LYS A 278 -7.79 2.63 25.36
CA LYS A 278 -8.79 3.73 25.32
C LYS A 278 -9.43 3.82 23.92
N GLY A 279 -10.66 3.32 23.80
CA GLY A 279 -11.41 3.32 22.54
C GLY A 279 -11.07 2.22 21.55
N ALA A 280 -10.33 1.16 21.93
CA ALA A 280 -10.10 0.02 21.03
C ALA A 280 -10.08 -1.32 21.77
N THR A 281 -10.58 -2.36 21.13
CA THR A 281 -10.49 -3.74 21.58
C THR A 281 -10.13 -4.62 20.39
N VAL A 282 -9.04 -5.36 20.48
CA VAL A 282 -8.60 -6.32 19.47
C VAL A 282 -8.52 -7.70 20.12
N THR A 283 -9.22 -8.66 19.55
CA THR A 283 -9.16 -10.07 19.90
C THR A 283 -8.52 -10.84 18.75
N ARG A 284 -7.60 -11.75 19.07
CA ARG A 284 -6.93 -12.66 18.14
C ARG A 284 -7.20 -14.09 18.60
N LEU A 285 -7.43 -15.01 17.67
CA LEU A 285 -7.53 -16.44 17.94
C LEU A 285 -6.61 -17.19 16.97
N LEU A 286 -6.13 -18.36 17.38
CA LEU A 286 -5.34 -19.28 16.56
C LEU A 286 -4.21 -18.55 15.82
N SER A 287 -3.22 -18.07 16.58
CA SER A 287 -2.00 -17.41 16.09
C SER A 287 -2.26 -16.24 15.13
N SER A 288 -3.38 -15.53 15.33
CA SER A 288 -3.86 -14.42 14.51
C SER A 288 -4.50 -14.81 13.17
N LEU A 289 -4.81 -16.09 12.95
CA LEU A 289 -5.63 -16.52 11.81
C LEU A 289 -7.01 -15.86 11.85
N ILE A 290 -7.59 -15.72 13.04
CA ILE A 290 -8.83 -14.98 13.26
C ILE A 290 -8.50 -13.73 14.07
N ARG A 291 -8.84 -12.57 13.52
CA ARG A 291 -8.69 -11.28 14.18
C ARG A 291 -10.01 -10.52 14.16
N HIS A 292 -10.47 -10.10 15.33
CA HIS A 292 -11.62 -9.24 15.49
C HIS A 292 -11.18 -7.96 16.20
N ALA A 293 -11.32 -6.81 15.54
CA ALA A 293 -10.97 -5.51 16.06
C ALA A 293 -12.20 -4.59 16.09
N ARG A 294 -12.38 -3.89 17.20
CA ARG A 294 -13.38 -2.84 17.37
C ARG A 294 -12.68 -1.59 17.87
N VAL A 295 -12.85 -0.48 17.16
CA VAL A 295 -12.30 0.83 17.52
C VAL A 295 -13.47 1.79 17.62
N GLU A 296 -13.66 2.38 18.78
CA GLU A 296 -14.70 3.37 19.07
C GLU A 296 -14.02 4.64 19.60
N THR A 297 -14.04 5.67 18.77
CA THR A 297 -13.62 7.04 19.10
C THR A 297 -14.87 7.93 19.12
N LYS A 298 -14.78 9.13 19.72
CA LYS A 298 -15.90 10.10 19.80
C LYS A 298 -16.68 10.25 18.49
N ASN A 299 -15.98 10.29 17.36
CA ASN A 299 -16.58 10.53 16.05
C ASN A 299 -16.56 9.31 15.11
N THR A 300 -15.92 8.19 15.48
CA THR A 300 -15.69 7.09 14.54
C THR A 300 -15.83 5.73 15.22
N SER A 301 -16.65 4.85 14.64
CA SER A 301 -16.73 3.43 15.02
C SER A 301 -16.23 2.58 13.86
N VAL A 302 -15.26 1.71 14.12
CA VAL A 302 -14.73 0.75 13.15
C VAL A 302 -14.81 -0.64 13.75
N THR A 303 -15.46 -1.56 13.06
CA THR A 303 -15.45 -3.00 13.40
C THR A 303 -14.86 -3.78 12.24
N GLU A 304 -13.95 -4.68 12.54
CA GLU A 304 -13.21 -5.46 11.57
C GLU A 304 -13.10 -6.91 12.04
N LEU A 305 -13.42 -7.84 11.16
CA LEU A 305 -13.24 -9.28 11.34
C LEU A 305 -12.41 -9.79 10.15
N ARG A 306 -11.30 -10.45 10.42
CA ARG A 306 -10.49 -11.12 9.40
C ARG A 306 -10.26 -12.57 9.79
N VAL A 307 -10.46 -13.47 8.84
CA VAL A 307 -10.08 -14.87 8.88
C VAL A 307 -9.15 -15.11 7.70
N LEU A 308 -7.84 -15.09 7.96
CA LEU A 308 -6.84 -15.17 6.90
C LEU A 308 -6.83 -16.56 6.24
N PRO A 309 -6.57 -16.64 4.92
CA PRO A 309 -6.65 -15.57 3.91
C PRO A 309 -8.07 -15.39 3.34
N PHE A 310 -9.03 -16.23 3.74
CA PHE A 310 -10.28 -16.43 2.99
C PHE A 310 -11.35 -15.38 3.21
N PHE A 311 -11.36 -14.68 4.35
CA PHE A 311 -12.45 -13.78 4.70
C PHE A 311 -11.98 -12.51 5.38
N ALA A 312 -12.50 -11.37 4.93
CA ALA A 312 -12.38 -10.11 5.64
C ALA A 312 -13.69 -9.32 5.55
N HIS A 313 -14.14 -8.83 6.69
CA HIS A 313 -15.24 -7.90 6.81
C HIS A 313 -14.79 -6.69 7.61
N ALA A 314 -15.00 -5.50 7.09
CA ALA A 314 -14.78 -4.27 7.85
C ALA A 314 -15.93 -3.30 7.64
N ARG A 315 -16.40 -2.70 8.74
CA ARG A 315 -17.39 -1.64 8.74
C ARG A 315 -16.82 -0.43 9.47
N SER A 316 -16.88 0.73 8.83
CA SER A 316 -16.49 2.01 9.43
C SER A 316 -17.69 2.95 9.39
N GLU A 317 -17.87 3.72 10.44
CA GLU A 317 -18.93 4.70 10.58
C GLU A 317 -18.33 5.97 11.18
N ASP A 318 -18.34 7.05 10.41
CA ASP A 318 -17.90 8.37 10.82
C ASP A 318 -19.15 9.20 11.13
N ARG A 319 -19.42 9.45 12.41
CA ARG A 319 -20.60 10.17 12.90
C ARG A 319 -20.54 11.66 12.56
N ALA A 320 -19.35 12.25 12.45
CA ALA A 320 -19.21 13.68 12.14
C ALA A 320 -19.59 14.01 10.69
N ARG A 321 -19.43 13.05 9.78
CA ARG A 321 -19.75 13.20 8.35
C ARG A 321 -20.91 12.32 7.89
N GLU A 322 -21.60 11.66 8.82
CA GLU A 322 -22.62 10.63 8.55
C GLU A 322 -22.20 9.64 7.45
N THR A 323 -20.91 9.27 7.46
CA THR A 323 -20.32 8.45 6.40
C THR A 323 -20.18 7.02 6.89
N ARG A 324 -20.83 6.08 6.20
CA ARG A 324 -20.71 4.64 6.46
C ARG A 324 -19.92 3.97 5.35
N ARG A 325 -18.93 3.17 5.72
CA ARG A 325 -18.13 2.34 4.79
C ARG A 325 -18.30 0.88 5.17
N SER A 326 -18.45 0.03 4.16
CA SER A 326 -18.53 -1.41 4.33
C SER A 326 -17.58 -2.08 3.35
N TYR A 327 -16.87 -3.08 3.84
CA TYR A 327 -15.91 -3.89 3.12
C TYR A 327 -16.23 -5.36 3.37
N TRP A 328 -16.30 -6.12 2.29
CA TRP A 328 -16.45 -7.56 2.31
C TRP A 328 -15.47 -8.17 1.32
N GLU A 329 -14.80 -9.22 1.75
CA GLU A 329 -13.88 -10.01 0.95
C GLU A 329 -14.06 -11.48 1.32
N VAL A 330 -14.28 -12.30 0.30
CA VAL A 330 -14.29 -13.76 0.38
C VAL A 330 -13.28 -14.21 -0.68
N TRP A 331 -11.99 -14.21 -0.34
CA TRP A 331 -10.94 -14.53 -1.31
C TRP A 331 -10.95 -16.03 -1.63
N PRO A 332 -10.79 -16.44 -2.91
CA PRO A 332 -10.58 -15.62 -4.12
C PRO A 332 -11.87 -15.27 -4.88
N LEU A 333 -13.05 -15.45 -4.29
CA LEU A 333 -14.33 -15.44 -4.98
C LEU A 333 -14.97 -14.06 -5.12
N TRP A 334 -14.94 -13.24 -4.07
CA TRP A 334 -15.75 -12.03 -4.02
C TRP A 334 -15.07 -10.90 -3.26
N ARG A 335 -15.22 -9.68 -3.76
CA ARG A 335 -14.90 -8.47 -3.01
C ARG A 335 -15.99 -7.44 -3.24
N SER A 336 -16.42 -6.75 -2.20
CA SER A 336 -17.37 -5.65 -2.28
C SER A 336 -16.95 -4.51 -1.35
N ARG A 337 -16.91 -3.31 -1.91
CA ARG A 337 -16.70 -2.04 -1.22
C ARG A 337 -17.94 -1.20 -1.39
N SER A 338 -18.48 -0.67 -0.31
CA SER A 338 -19.52 0.34 -0.38
C SER A 338 -19.23 1.49 0.57
N ARG A 339 -19.62 2.68 0.14
CA ARG A 339 -19.57 3.92 0.89
C ARG A 339 -20.92 4.61 0.76
N GLN A 340 -21.43 5.09 1.88
CA GLN A 340 -22.68 5.81 2.01
C GLN A 340 -22.40 7.14 2.72
N GLU A 341 -22.90 8.24 2.17
CA GLU A 341 -22.71 9.59 2.70
C GLU A 341 -23.90 10.46 2.28
N GLY A 342 -24.62 11.05 3.24
CA GLY A 342 -25.81 11.88 2.97
C GLY A 342 -26.90 11.17 2.16
N GLY A 343 -27.15 9.88 2.44
CA GLY A 343 -28.14 9.04 1.74
C GLY A 343 -27.66 8.44 0.40
N ALA A 344 -26.65 9.02 -0.26
CA ALA A 344 -26.07 8.47 -1.48
C ALA A 344 -25.17 7.26 -1.16
N THR A 345 -25.29 6.16 -1.92
CA THR A 345 -24.46 4.96 -1.77
C THR A 345 -23.75 4.63 -3.08
N TRP A 346 -22.42 4.49 -3.03
CA TRP A 346 -21.56 4.16 -4.16
C TRP A 346 -20.53 3.10 -3.74
N GLY A 347 -19.89 2.45 -4.72
CA GLY A 347 -18.99 1.34 -4.42
C GLY A 347 -18.74 0.43 -5.60
N ASP A 348 -17.97 -0.62 -5.36
CA ASP A 348 -17.60 -1.61 -6.36
C ASP A 348 -17.70 -3.02 -5.81
N ALA A 349 -18.05 -3.97 -6.67
CA ALA A 349 -18.05 -5.40 -6.38
C ALA A 349 -17.40 -6.18 -7.53
N THR A 350 -16.51 -7.11 -7.22
CA THR A 350 -15.74 -7.89 -8.20
C THR A 350 -15.73 -9.38 -7.85
N CYS A 351 -15.77 -10.23 -8.88
CA CYS A 351 -15.68 -11.68 -8.77
C CYS A 351 -15.10 -12.30 -10.05
N PRO A 352 -14.14 -13.24 -9.95
CA PRO A 352 -13.29 -13.51 -8.79
C PRO A 352 -12.35 -12.33 -8.46
N GLN A 353 -11.78 -12.33 -7.26
CA GLN A 353 -10.76 -11.39 -6.80
C GLN A 353 -9.48 -12.17 -6.49
N LEU A 354 -8.51 -12.14 -7.40
CA LEU A 354 -7.23 -12.85 -7.21
C LEU A 354 -6.16 -12.02 -6.48
N GLY A 355 -6.31 -10.69 -6.41
CA GLY A 355 -5.35 -9.82 -5.72
C GLY A 355 -5.41 -10.02 -4.20
N TRP A 356 -4.27 -10.39 -3.59
CA TRP A 356 -4.10 -10.46 -2.14
C TRP A 356 -3.61 -9.10 -1.61
N THR A 357 -4.26 -8.56 -0.56
CA THR A 357 -3.87 -7.34 0.19
C THR A 357 -4.01 -6.00 -0.57
N THR A 358 -3.51 -4.91 0.03
CA THR A 358 -3.38 -3.55 -0.52
C THR A 358 -2.65 -3.47 -1.87
N TYR A 359 -1.93 -4.53 -2.30
CA TYR A 359 -1.39 -4.66 -3.66
C TYR A 359 -2.45 -5.00 -4.73
N ALA A 360 -3.71 -5.19 -4.32
CA ALA A 360 -4.83 -5.51 -5.19
C ALA A 360 -5.02 -4.48 -6.30
N GLU A 361 -4.73 -3.19 -6.11
CA GLU A 361 -4.92 -2.19 -7.18
C GLU A 361 -4.05 -2.46 -8.41
N GLY A 362 -2.77 -2.81 -8.20
CA GLY A 362 -1.87 -3.16 -9.29
C GLY A 362 -2.28 -4.47 -9.97
N PHE A 363 -2.73 -5.44 -9.18
CA PHE A 363 -3.21 -6.72 -9.71
C PHE A 363 -4.51 -6.56 -10.50
N ASP A 364 -5.50 -5.86 -9.95
CA ASP A 364 -6.79 -5.58 -10.57
C ASP A 364 -6.61 -4.81 -11.89
N ARG A 365 -5.69 -3.84 -11.93
CA ARG A 365 -5.40 -3.07 -13.14
C ARG A 365 -4.84 -3.93 -14.28
N ASN A 366 -3.96 -4.88 -13.99
CA ASN A 366 -3.29 -5.71 -14.99
C ASN A 366 -4.05 -7.00 -15.33
N TYR A 367 -4.66 -7.64 -14.33
CA TYR A 367 -5.28 -8.97 -14.45
C TYR A 367 -6.79 -8.94 -14.27
N GLY A 368 -7.36 -7.92 -13.61
CA GLY A 368 -8.80 -7.88 -13.30
C GLY A 368 -9.68 -7.95 -14.55
N ALA A 369 -9.24 -7.40 -15.68
CA ALA A 369 -10.01 -7.48 -16.93
C ALA A 369 -10.08 -8.90 -17.53
N ILE A 370 -9.11 -9.75 -17.22
CA ILE A 370 -8.98 -11.14 -17.72
C ILE A 370 -9.62 -12.12 -16.75
N VAL A 371 -9.56 -11.80 -15.46
CA VAL A 371 -9.92 -12.69 -14.37
C VAL A 371 -11.36 -12.43 -13.90
N ASN A 372 -11.79 -11.17 -13.84
CA ASN A 372 -13.07 -10.82 -13.24
C ASN A 372 -14.21 -11.20 -14.21
N LEU A 373 -14.91 -12.27 -13.86
CA LEU A 373 -16.12 -12.73 -14.53
C LEU A 373 -17.31 -11.81 -14.24
N TYR A 374 -17.29 -11.07 -13.14
CA TYR A 374 -18.31 -10.11 -12.74
C TYR A 374 -17.65 -8.89 -12.10
N GLY A 375 -18.12 -7.72 -12.49
CA GLY A 375 -17.74 -6.43 -11.92
C GLY A 375 -18.95 -5.50 -11.91
N ARG A 376 -19.21 -4.85 -10.79
CA ARG A 376 -20.25 -3.82 -10.69
C ARG A 376 -19.69 -2.61 -9.98
N GLU A 377 -19.78 -1.46 -10.63
CA GLU A 377 -19.45 -0.16 -10.05
C GLU A 377 -20.73 0.65 -9.94
N ARG A 378 -20.86 1.39 -8.83
CA ARG A 378 -21.94 2.34 -8.59
C ARG A 378 -21.30 3.66 -8.22
N GLU A 379 -21.69 4.72 -8.90
CA GLU A 379 -21.22 6.09 -8.63
C GLU A 379 -22.20 6.82 -7.70
N ARG A 380 -21.81 8.02 -7.25
CA ARG A 380 -22.57 8.81 -6.27
C ARG A 380 -23.89 9.36 -6.83
N ASP A 381 -23.93 9.62 -8.13
CA ASP A 381 -25.10 10.09 -8.89
C ASP A 381 -26.18 9.00 -9.07
N GLY A 382 -25.96 7.79 -8.53
CA GLY A 382 -26.84 6.64 -8.69
C GLY A 382 -26.59 5.86 -9.97
N SER A 383 -25.68 6.32 -10.83
CA SER A 383 -25.28 5.56 -12.00
C SER A 383 -24.59 4.26 -11.59
N SER A 384 -24.81 3.22 -12.37
CA SER A 384 -24.21 1.92 -12.15
C SER A 384 -23.77 1.29 -13.46
N ARG A 385 -22.60 0.68 -13.42
CA ARG A 385 -21.97 -0.02 -14.55
C ARG A 385 -21.74 -1.45 -14.10
N THR A 386 -22.29 -2.39 -14.84
CA THR A 386 -22.13 -3.82 -14.57
C THR A 386 -21.47 -4.45 -15.78
N ARG A 387 -20.45 -5.27 -15.54
CA ARG A 387 -19.73 -6.06 -16.52
C ARG A 387 -19.78 -7.52 -16.08
N ALA A 388 -20.15 -8.41 -16.97
CA ALA A 388 -20.12 -9.85 -16.72
C ALA A 388 -19.53 -10.62 -17.92
N LEU A 389 -19.03 -11.84 -17.65
CA LEU A 389 -18.44 -12.76 -18.61
C LEU A 389 -17.37 -12.08 -19.48
N LEU A 390 -16.36 -11.48 -18.82
CA LEU A 390 -15.24 -10.78 -19.46
C LEU A 390 -15.69 -9.61 -20.37
N GLY A 391 -16.86 -9.05 -20.09
CA GLY A 391 -17.44 -7.95 -20.85
C GLY A 391 -18.32 -8.36 -22.02
N LEU A 392 -18.68 -9.64 -22.15
CA LEU A 392 -19.77 -10.07 -23.03
C LEU A 392 -21.08 -9.40 -22.66
N VAL A 393 -21.42 -9.36 -21.37
CA VAL A 393 -22.61 -8.68 -20.88
C VAL A 393 -22.21 -7.38 -20.19
N ARG A 394 -22.79 -6.27 -20.63
CA ARG A 394 -22.55 -4.95 -20.05
C ARG A 394 -23.86 -4.23 -19.87
N ALA A 395 -24.11 -3.76 -18.67
CA ALA A 395 -25.30 -2.98 -18.35
C ALA A 395 -24.88 -1.66 -17.72
N GLU A 396 -25.35 -0.56 -18.27
CA GLU A 396 -25.17 0.76 -17.68
C GLU A 396 -26.55 1.35 -17.38
N ARG A 397 -26.72 1.86 -16.18
CA ARG A 397 -27.93 2.56 -15.76
C ARG A 397 -27.51 3.85 -15.12
N GLY A 398 -27.81 4.97 -15.74
CA GLY A 398 -27.70 6.32 -15.19
C GLY A 398 -29.09 6.94 -14.98
N PRO A 399 -29.16 8.20 -14.53
CA PRO A 399 -30.42 8.90 -14.26
C PRO A 399 -31.34 9.00 -15.49
N GLU A 400 -30.76 9.31 -16.65
CA GLU A 400 -31.51 9.54 -17.90
C GLU A 400 -31.21 8.50 -18.99
N ARG A 401 -30.08 7.79 -18.87
CA ARG A 401 -29.59 6.87 -19.88
C ARG A 401 -29.49 5.47 -19.30
N ALA A 402 -30.01 4.48 -20.03
CA ALA A 402 -29.80 3.08 -19.71
C ALA A 402 -29.33 2.35 -20.97
N SER A 403 -28.37 1.45 -20.82
CA SER A 403 -27.94 0.59 -21.91
C SER A 403 -27.68 -0.83 -21.42
N LEU A 404 -27.94 -1.80 -22.29
CA LEU A 404 -27.63 -3.21 -22.09
C LEU A 404 -27.04 -3.73 -23.39
N GLU A 405 -25.84 -4.26 -23.33
CA GLU A 405 -25.14 -4.88 -24.45
C GLU A 405 -24.83 -6.33 -24.09
N VAL A 406 -25.18 -7.24 -25.00
CA VAL A 406 -24.83 -8.66 -24.95
C VAL A 406 -24.02 -8.96 -26.21
N GLY A 407 -22.71 -8.78 -26.11
CA GLY A 407 -21.77 -9.01 -27.18
C GLY A 407 -22.10 -8.23 -28.46
N PRO A 408 -21.87 -8.84 -29.63
CA PRO A 408 -22.30 -8.30 -30.92
C PRO A 408 -23.78 -8.58 -31.22
N LEU A 409 -24.45 -9.37 -30.39
CA LEU A 409 -25.75 -9.96 -30.69
C LEU A 409 -26.91 -9.01 -30.43
N VAL A 410 -26.92 -8.37 -29.26
CA VAL A 410 -28.02 -7.51 -28.83
C VAL A 410 -27.47 -6.26 -28.15
N SER A 411 -27.95 -5.10 -28.55
CA SER A 411 -27.73 -3.85 -27.82
C SER A 411 -29.03 -3.09 -27.66
N TRP A 412 -29.37 -2.78 -26.42
CA TRP A 412 -30.49 -1.94 -26.04
C TRP A 412 -29.96 -0.64 -25.45
N GLN A 413 -30.53 0.48 -25.86
CA GLN A 413 -30.19 1.81 -25.37
C GLN A 413 -31.46 2.63 -25.20
N ARG A 414 -31.58 3.30 -24.06
CA ARG A 414 -32.63 4.26 -23.73
C ARG A 414 -31.96 5.56 -23.32
N SER A 415 -32.43 6.66 -23.88
CA SER A 415 -32.03 8.03 -23.58
C SER A 415 -33.27 8.92 -23.72
N PRO A 416 -33.27 10.17 -23.21
CA PRO A 416 -34.38 11.09 -23.41
C PRO A 416 -34.71 11.22 -24.90
N GLY A 417 -35.95 10.94 -25.28
CA GLY A 417 -36.40 10.98 -26.68
C GLY A 417 -35.90 9.85 -27.59
N LEU A 418 -35.10 8.88 -27.11
CA LEU A 418 -34.63 7.77 -27.95
C LEU A 418 -34.66 6.44 -27.19
N THR A 419 -35.42 5.46 -27.69
CA THR A 419 -35.28 4.06 -27.32
C THR A 419 -34.87 3.28 -28.54
N ARG A 420 -33.76 2.54 -28.46
CA ARG A 420 -33.18 1.80 -29.57
C ARG A 420 -32.85 0.38 -29.11
N LEU A 421 -33.28 -0.59 -29.90
CA LEU A 421 -32.90 -1.99 -29.80
C LEU A 421 -32.22 -2.35 -31.12
N SER A 422 -31.03 -2.96 -31.05
CA SER A 422 -30.29 -3.42 -32.22
C SER A 422 -29.90 -4.88 -32.04
N PHE A 423 -30.04 -5.64 -33.11
CA PHE A 423 -29.68 -7.04 -33.21
C PHE A 423 -28.57 -7.23 -34.24
N LEU A 424 -27.70 -8.22 -33.99
CA LEU A 424 -26.63 -8.69 -34.89
C LEU A 424 -25.86 -7.52 -35.51
N LEU A 425 -25.09 -6.80 -34.70
CA LEU A 425 -24.27 -5.65 -35.13
C LEU A 425 -25.06 -4.48 -35.76
N GLY A 426 -26.39 -4.44 -35.56
CA GLY A 426 -27.24 -3.40 -36.13
C GLY A 426 -27.72 -3.69 -37.55
N LEU A 427 -27.70 -4.95 -37.97
CA LEU A 427 -28.41 -5.45 -39.16
C LEU A 427 -29.91 -5.19 -39.02
N VAL A 428 -30.47 -5.39 -37.82
CA VAL A 428 -31.85 -5.03 -37.52
C VAL A 428 -31.85 -4.08 -36.34
N GLN A 429 -32.40 -2.89 -36.52
CA GLN A 429 -32.64 -1.92 -35.45
C GLN A 429 -34.12 -1.60 -35.39
N THR A 430 -34.65 -1.46 -34.19
CA THR A 430 -36.02 -1.01 -33.95
C THR A 430 -36.02 -0.06 -32.76
N GLY A 431 -36.98 0.84 -32.72
CA GLY A 431 -37.02 1.81 -31.64
C GLY A 431 -38.06 2.90 -31.83
N ALA A 432 -38.03 3.86 -30.92
CA ALA A 432 -38.79 5.08 -31.01
C ALA A 432 -37.84 6.26 -30.82
N SER A 433 -37.95 7.25 -31.71
CA SER A 433 -37.29 8.55 -31.59
C SER A 433 -38.39 9.61 -31.51
N GLU A 434 -38.39 10.44 -30.46
CA GLU A 434 -39.40 11.48 -30.22
C GLU A 434 -40.85 10.96 -30.34
N GLY A 435 -41.12 9.77 -29.80
CA GLY A 435 -42.44 9.12 -29.86
C GLY A 435 -42.78 8.44 -31.19
N ARG A 436 -42.00 8.63 -32.26
CA ARG A 436 -42.22 7.97 -33.56
C ARG A 436 -41.42 6.68 -33.66
N ARG A 437 -42.10 5.58 -34.01
CA ARG A 437 -41.45 4.28 -34.22
C ARG A 437 -40.70 4.24 -35.56
N GLY A 438 -39.56 3.55 -35.56
CA GLY A 438 -38.74 3.39 -36.74
C GLY A 438 -37.96 2.08 -36.71
N TRP A 439 -37.67 1.56 -37.90
CA TRP A 439 -36.91 0.34 -38.13
C TRP A 439 -35.70 0.65 -39.01
N ARG A 440 -34.64 -0.15 -38.88
CA ARG A 440 -33.55 -0.19 -39.83
C ARG A 440 -33.21 -1.63 -40.11
N ILE A 441 -33.43 -2.10 -41.33
CA ILE A 441 -33.18 -3.49 -41.73
C ILE A 441 -32.09 -3.45 -42.81
N LEU A 442 -31.01 -4.19 -42.61
CA LEU A 442 -29.84 -4.25 -43.50
C LEU A 442 -29.28 -2.87 -43.88
N GLY A 443 -29.35 -1.91 -42.95
CA GLY A 443 -28.89 -0.53 -43.17
C GLY A 443 -29.94 0.40 -43.81
N VAL A 444 -31.05 -0.13 -44.33
CA VAL A 444 -32.14 0.65 -44.92
C VAL A 444 -33.11 1.12 -43.82
N PRO A 445 -33.28 2.44 -43.61
CA PRO A 445 -34.24 2.96 -42.64
C PRO A 445 -35.67 2.86 -43.17
N VAL A 446 -36.58 2.34 -42.35
CA VAL A 446 -38.02 2.25 -42.62
C VAL A 446 -38.76 2.95 -41.48
N GLY A 447 -39.39 4.09 -41.76
CA GLY A 447 -40.04 4.95 -40.76
C GLY A 447 -39.11 6.00 -40.14
N ALA A 448 -39.28 6.29 -38.84
CA ALA A 448 -38.52 7.35 -38.17
C ALA A 448 -37.02 7.02 -38.08
N ARG A 449 -36.15 8.00 -38.35
CA ARG A 449 -34.70 7.82 -38.18
C ARG A 449 -34.37 7.71 -36.70
N LEU A 450 -33.87 6.54 -36.29
CA LEU A 450 -33.35 6.29 -34.94
C LEU A 450 -32.00 6.99 -34.75
N ARG A 451 -31.96 8.32 -34.71
CA ARG A 451 -30.76 9.08 -34.32
C ARG A 451 -31.01 9.77 -33.00
N GLN A 452 -29.96 9.97 -32.23
CA GLN A 452 -30.04 10.85 -31.07
C GLN A 452 -30.47 12.23 -31.60
N PRO A 453 -31.53 12.84 -31.05
CA PRO A 453 -31.90 14.19 -31.44
C PRO A 453 -30.68 15.09 -31.24
N ALA A 454 -30.46 16.01 -32.18
CA ALA A 454 -29.45 17.04 -31.98
C ALA A 454 -29.78 17.74 -30.67
N ALA A 455 -28.80 17.89 -29.78
CA ALA A 455 -28.98 18.79 -28.64
C ALA A 455 -29.44 20.13 -29.22
N SER A 456 -30.60 20.64 -28.78
CA SER A 456 -31.02 21.98 -29.17
C SER A 456 -29.84 22.92 -28.92
N PRO A 457 -29.47 23.77 -29.89
CA PRO A 457 -28.49 24.80 -29.61
C PRO A 457 -29.02 25.59 -28.42
N ALA A 458 -28.23 25.66 -27.35
CA ALA A 458 -28.51 26.55 -26.25
C ALA A 458 -28.80 27.94 -26.85
N GLU A 459 -29.97 28.50 -26.54
CA GLU A 459 -30.29 29.88 -26.86
C GLU A 459 -29.10 30.74 -26.44
N GLY A 460 -28.48 31.40 -27.42
CA GLY A 460 -27.41 32.34 -27.16
C GLY A 460 -27.90 33.44 -26.22
N PRO A 461 -27.00 34.05 -25.43
CA PRO A 461 -27.39 35.14 -24.56
C PRO A 461 -28.03 36.26 -25.41
N PRO A 462 -29.10 36.92 -24.93
CA PRO A 462 -29.68 38.03 -25.65
C PRO A 462 -28.62 39.12 -25.78
N HIS A 463 -28.34 39.52 -27.02
CA HIS A 463 -27.64 40.76 -27.32
C HIS A 463 -28.50 41.92 -26.76
N GLY A 464 -28.10 42.43 -25.59
CA GLY A 464 -28.50 43.75 -25.12
C GLY A 464 -27.53 44.78 -25.69
N GLN A 465 -28.10 45.80 -26.34
CA GLN A 465 -27.43 46.99 -26.85
C GLN A 465 -26.76 47.81 -25.74
#